data_AF-A0AAD7ES50-F1
#
_entry.id   AF-A0AAD7ES50-F1
#
_cell.length_a   1.000
_cell.length_b   1.000
_cell.length_c   1.000
_cell.angle_alpha   90.00
_cell.angle_beta   90.00
_cell.angle_gamma   90.00
#
_symmetry.space_group_name_H-M   'P 1'
#
loop_
_entity.id
_entity.type
_entity.pdbx_description
1 polymer ?
#
loop_
_entity_poly.entity_id
_entity_poly.type
_entity_poly.pdbx_seq_one_letter_code
_entity_poly.pdbx_strand_id
1 'polypeptide(L)'
;MYAQQNYNHPQNMRPHHSQSRPHSSAPPPVYGNSGSRHGHHQSYQAPPPPAGDAQLYQYFSAVDQDKSGSISVPELQSALVNGNWTRFDLDTVKMLMGIFDTDRSGTIDFKEFVGLWKYISDWQNVFRHFDRDGSGSIEGRELAEAMKSFGYNLSPAILTLVERKYASAITTGYGPPPGITFDRFVRACVVVKTLTESFQRADTDRDGWVQLSYEQFMSMTLAAP
;
A
#
# COMPACT_ATOMS: atom_id res chain seq x y z
N MET A 1 -0.46 2.25 62.25
CA MET A 1 0.53 3.18 62.83
C MET A 1 0.36 4.55 62.18
N TYR A 2 0.76 5.60 62.89
CA TYR A 2 0.79 7.03 62.54
C TYR A 2 1.44 7.34 61.17
N ALA A 3 1.22 8.48 60.47
CA ALA A 3 0.18 9.52 60.58
C ALA A 3 0.16 10.44 59.32
N GLN A 4 -0.97 11.13 59.12
CA GLN A 4 -1.21 12.47 58.54
C GLN A 4 -0.07 13.23 57.80
N GLN A 5 -0.43 13.87 56.68
CA GLN A 5 -0.52 15.35 56.63
C GLN A 5 -1.47 15.83 55.51
N ASN A 6 -2.06 17.02 55.66
CA ASN A 6 -3.20 17.49 54.87
C ASN A 6 -3.21 19.04 54.78
N TYR A 7 -3.70 19.61 53.66
CA TYR A 7 -3.94 21.04 53.36
C TYR A 7 -2.72 22.02 53.44
N ASN A 8 -2.46 22.88 52.43
CA ASN A 8 -3.33 24.00 52.04
C ASN A 8 -3.03 24.61 50.65
N HIS A 9 -4.04 25.26 50.06
CA HIS A 9 -3.98 26.36 49.07
C HIS A 9 -4.28 27.70 49.84
N PRO A 10 -4.24 28.96 49.29
CA PRO A 10 -4.52 29.35 47.89
C PRO A 10 -3.82 30.61 47.29
N GLN A 11 -4.16 30.89 46.02
CA GLN A 11 -4.40 32.22 45.35
C GLN A 11 -3.29 33.26 44.98
N ASN A 12 -3.30 33.60 43.68
CA ASN A 12 -3.21 34.92 43.02
C ASN A 12 -2.06 35.92 43.29
N MET A 13 -1.39 36.38 42.21
CA MET A 13 -1.66 37.68 41.50
C MET A 13 -0.61 38.00 40.40
N ARG A 14 -1.04 38.59 39.26
CA ARG A 14 -0.21 39.37 38.30
C ARG A 14 -0.45 40.86 38.56
N PRO A 15 0.53 41.76 38.36
CA PRO A 15 0.60 42.61 37.14
C PRO A 15 2.07 42.90 36.72
N HIS A 16 2.48 43.70 35.71
CA HIS A 16 2.05 44.09 34.35
C HIS A 16 3.05 45.21 33.90
N HIS A 17 3.60 45.17 32.66
CA HIS A 17 4.28 46.30 31.95
C HIS A 17 5.64 46.86 32.53
N SER A 18 6.52 47.58 31.79
CA SER A 18 6.52 48.15 30.41
C SER A 18 7.95 48.48 29.85
N GLN A 19 8.11 48.44 28.51
CA GLN A 19 8.93 49.29 27.59
C GLN A 19 10.35 49.83 28.02
N SER A 20 11.41 49.79 27.19
CA SER A 20 11.57 50.64 25.97
C SER A 20 12.80 50.27 25.08
N ARG A 21 12.79 50.72 23.82
CA ARG A 21 13.86 50.66 22.76
C ARG A 21 14.64 52.02 22.69
N PRO A 22 15.85 52.18 22.08
CA PRO A 22 16.11 52.13 20.61
C PRO A 22 17.48 51.48 20.21
N HIS A 23 17.92 51.15 18.97
CA HIS A 23 17.64 51.42 17.54
C HIS A 23 18.81 52.15 16.83
N SER A 24 19.54 51.44 15.96
CA SER A 24 20.52 51.95 14.94
C SER A 24 21.00 50.77 14.08
N SER A 25 20.56 50.58 12.82
CA SER A 25 20.97 51.25 11.56
C SER A 25 22.28 50.71 10.94
N ALA A 26 22.16 50.06 9.77
CA ALA A 26 23.22 49.55 8.87
C ALA A 26 23.41 50.54 7.67
N PRO A 27 24.17 50.28 6.55
CA PRO A 27 24.78 49.04 6.06
C PRO A 27 26.22 49.25 5.40
N PRO A 28 26.67 48.66 4.24
CA PRO A 28 28.09 48.30 3.98
C PRO A 28 28.66 49.13 2.77
N PRO A 29 29.52 48.70 1.80
CA PRO A 29 30.32 47.46 1.60
C PRO A 29 31.78 47.65 1.09
N VAL A 30 32.51 46.54 0.86
CA VAL A 30 33.76 46.48 0.05
C VAL A 30 33.79 45.21 -0.83
N TYR A 31 34.21 45.35 -2.08
CA TYR A 31 34.41 44.27 -3.07
C TYR A 31 35.76 43.54 -2.89
N GLY A 32 35.82 42.24 -3.23
CA GLY A 32 37.08 41.49 -3.33
C GLY A 32 36.90 40.15 -4.06
N ASN A 33 37.57 39.97 -5.20
CA ASN A 33 37.35 38.86 -6.15
C ASN A 33 38.44 37.77 -6.07
N SER A 34 38.15 36.63 -6.72
CA SER A 34 39.04 35.60 -7.25
C SER A 34 39.44 34.43 -6.34
N GLY A 35 39.16 33.21 -6.85
CA GLY A 35 39.41 31.93 -6.18
C GLY A 35 39.00 30.74 -7.07
N SER A 36 39.66 30.57 -8.22
CA SER A 36 39.35 29.53 -9.21
C SER A 36 39.55 28.12 -8.65
N ARG A 37 38.56 27.22 -8.74
CA ARG A 37 38.80 25.76 -8.70
C ARG A 37 37.64 24.85 -9.10
N HIS A 38 38.02 23.69 -9.66
CA HIS A 38 37.26 22.46 -9.93
C HIS A 38 36.21 22.46 -11.05
N GLY A 39 36.50 21.70 -12.10
CA GLY A 39 35.49 21.25 -13.07
C GLY A 39 34.51 20.28 -12.40
N HIS A 40 33.24 20.36 -12.80
CA HIS A 40 32.21 19.43 -12.37
C HIS A 40 31.98 18.37 -13.43
N HIS A 41 32.15 17.11 -13.07
CA HIS A 41 31.41 16.03 -13.73
C HIS A 41 29.93 16.30 -13.51
N GLN A 42 29.19 16.62 -14.57
CA GLN A 42 27.73 16.58 -14.53
C GLN A 42 27.31 15.11 -14.42
N SER A 43 27.00 14.68 -13.19
CA SER A 43 26.02 13.62 -13.03
C SER A 43 24.71 14.11 -13.64
N TYR A 44 24.14 13.34 -14.57
CA TYR A 44 22.84 13.63 -15.14
C TYR A 44 21.76 13.42 -14.07
N GLN A 45 21.53 14.44 -13.25
CA GLN A 45 20.32 14.51 -12.44
C GLN A 45 19.14 14.66 -13.40
N ALA A 46 18.26 13.67 -13.41
CA ALA A 46 17.00 13.73 -14.14
C ALA A 46 16.23 15.00 -13.73
N PRO A 47 15.52 15.65 -14.67
CA PRO A 47 14.77 16.87 -14.35
C PRO A 47 13.75 16.58 -13.23
N PRO A 48 13.52 17.54 -12.32
CA PRO A 48 12.62 17.32 -11.19
C PRO A 48 11.20 17.01 -11.69
N PRO A 49 10.55 15.96 -11.17
CA PRO A 49 9.24 15.56 -11.67
C PRO A 49 8.15 16.58 -11.24
N PRO A 50 7.04 16.68 -12.00
CA PRO A 50 5.91 17.58 -11.69
C PRO A 50 5.37 17.44 -10.26
N ALA A 51 4.66 18.44 -9.74
CA ALA A 51 4.35 18.53 -8.30
C ALA A 51 3.57 17.33 -7.69
N GLY A 52 2.71 16.65 -8.46
CA GLY A 52 2.08 15.40 -8.01
C GLY A 52 3.04 14.21 -8.02
N ASP A 53 3.86 14.13 -9.07
CA ASP A 53 4.91 13.13 -9.24
C ASP A 53 6.03 13.31 -8.21
N ALA A 54 6.26 14.52 -7.69
CA ALA A 54 7.26 14.80 -6.66
C ALA A 54 6.96 14.11 -5.31
N GLN A 55 5.69 13.96 -4.93
CA GLN A 55 5.31 13.20 -3.75
C GLN A 55 5.42 11.69 -4.00
N LEU A 56 5.00 11.22 -5.19
CA LEU A 56 5.18 9.82 -5.59
C LEU A 56 6.66 9.44 -5.68
N TYR A 57 7.53 10.36 -6.11
CA TYR A 57 8.97 10.16 -6.18
C TYR A 57 9.62 10.10 -4.78
N GLN A 58 9.08 10.83 -3.80
CA GLN A 58 9.49 10.67 -2.40
C GLN A 58 9.12 9.29 -1.85
N TYR A 59 7.93 8.76 -2.18
CA TYR A 59 7.56 7.39 -1.82
C TYR A 59 8.43 6.37 -2.54
N PHE A 60 8.62 6.50 -3.85
CA PHE A 60 9.52 5.65 -4.64
C PHE A 60 10.92 5.59 -4.03
N SER A 61 11.55 6.75 -3.77
CA SER A 61 12.87 6.87 -3.17
C SER A 61 12.95 6.43 -1.69
N ALA A 62 11.82 6.13 -1.04
CA ALA A 62 11.77 5.52 0.29
C ALA A 62 11.58 3.99 0.22
N VAL A 63 11.09 3.46 -0.91
CA VAL A 63 10.99 2.02 -1.17
C VAL A 63 12.27 1.48 -1.81
N ASP A 64 12.85 2.23 -2.76
CA ASP A 64 14.18 2.01 -3.35
C ASP A 64 15.27 2.27 -2.29
N GLN A 65 15.65 1.21 -1.57
CA GLN A 65 16.55 1.26 -0.42
C GLN A 65 18.01 1.29 -0.86
N ASP A 66 18.35 0.57 -1.93
CA ASP A 66 19.71 0.54 -2.47
C ASP A 66 20.02 1.72 -3.42
N LYS A 67 18.99 2.46 -3.85
CA LYS A 67 19.05 3.60 -4.77
C LYS A 67 19.50 3.21 -6.17
N SER A 68 19.14 2.00 -6.60
CA SER A 68 19.36 1.50 -7.96
C SER A 68 18.51 2.26 -9.00
N GLY A 69 17.45 2.96 -8.57
CA GLY A 69 16.50 3.62 -9.46
C GLY A 69 15.36 2.70 -9.93
N SER A 70 15.22 1.52 -9.32
CA SER A 70 14.13 0.57 -9.57
C SER A 70 13.83 -0.25 -8.32
N ILE A 71 12.57 -0.60 -8.07
CA ILE A 71 12.16 -1.32 -6.86
C ILE A 71 12.19 -2.83 -7.12
N SER A 72 12.93 -3.57 -6.30
CA SER A 72 12.98 -5.03 -6.34
C SER A 72 11.86 -5.71 -5.51
N VAL A 73 11.63 -7.01 -5.73
CA VAL A 73 10.65 -7.81 -4.96
C VAL A 73 10.82 -7.67 -3.43
N PRO A 74 12.03 -7.80 -2.85
CA PRO A 74 12.22 -7.68 -1.39
C PRO A 74 11.97 -6.27 -0.86
N GLU A 75 12.28 -5.24 -1.63
CA GLU A 75 12.02 -3.84 -1.28
C GLU A 75 10.52 -3.54 -1.27
N LEU A 76 9.81 -3.93 -2.33
CA LEU A 76 8.35 -3.80 -2.40
C LEU A 76 7.66 -4.56 -1.26
N GLN A 77 8.10 -5.79 -0.97
CA GLN A 77 7.56 -6.56 0.17
C GLN A 77 7.86 -5.90 1.52
N SER A 78 9.02 -5.25 1.67
CA SER A 78 9.41 -4.60 2.92
C SER A 78 8.69 -3.27 3.15
N ALA A 79 8.31 -2.57 2.09
CA ALA A 79 7.55 -1.33 2.14
C ALA A 79 6.04 -1.52 2.35
N LEU A 80 5.48 -2.66 1.91
CA LEU A 80 4.04 -2.91 1.96
C LEU A 80 3.63 -3.67 3.23
N VAL A 81 2.77 -3.00 4.03
CA VAL A 81 2.25 -3.47 5.33
C VAL A 81 0.72 -3.45 5.29
N ASN A 82 0.11 -4.52 5.79
CA ASN A 82 -1.33 -4.67 5.93
C ASN A 82 -1.88 -3.84 7.11
N GLY A 83 -3.20 -3.59 7.13
CA GLY A 83 -3.87 -2.89 8.23
C GLY A 83 -3.68 -3.55 9.60
N ASN A 84 -3.43 -4.86 9.64
CA ASN A 84 -3.12 -5.64 10.84
C ASN A 84 -1.60 -5.75 11.15
N TRP A 85 -0.77 -4.86 10.57
CA TRP A 85 0.69 -4.77 10.76
C TRP A 85 1.52 -5.95 10.24
N THR A 86 0.91 -6.92 9.55
CA THR A 86 1.65 -7.98 8.84
C THR A 86 2.27 -7.45 7.55
N ARG A 87 3.42 -8.02 7.13
CA ARG A 87 3.98 -7.77 5.79
C ARG A 87 3.09 -8.40 4.72
N PHE A 88 3.15 -7.85 3.51
CA PHE A 88 2.49 -8.47 2.37
C PHE A 88 3.01 -9.89 2.09
N ASP A 89 2.09 -10.76 1.71
CA ASP A 89 2.35 -12.12 1.24
C ASP A 89 3.17 -12.09 -0.06
N LEU A 90 4.21 -12.93 -0.11
CA LEU A 90 5.18 -12.91 -1.21
C LEU A 90 4.53 -13.18 -2.58
N ASP A 91 3.49 -14.01 -2.63
CA ASP A 91 2.81 -14.31 -3.89
C ASP A 91 1.93 -13.14 -4.36
N THR A 92 1.37 -12.35 -3.44
CA THR A 92 0.72 -11.07 -3.80
C THR A 92 1.75 -10.08 -4.34
N VAL A 93 2.93 -9.96 -3.70
CA VAL A 93 3.99 -9.08 -4.21
C VAL A 93 4.42 -9.51 -5.61
N LYS A 94 4.67 -10.81 -5.84
CA LYS A 94 4.99 -11.33 -7.19
C LYS A 94 3.89 -11.11 -8.22
N MET A 95 2.62 -11.23 -7.84
CA MET A 95 1.50 -10.85 -8.72
C MET A 95 1.60 -9.36 -9.11
N LEU A 96 1.78 -8.47 -8.14
CA LEU A 96 1.88 -7.03 -8.40
C LEU A 96 3.05 -6.71 -9.33
N MET A 97 4.21 -7.34 -9.12
CA MET A 97 5.34 -7.26 -10.06
C MET A 97 4.90 -7.70 -11.46
N GLY A 98 4.33 -8.90 -11.62
CA GLY A 98 3.89 -9.41 -12.93
C GLY A 98 2.76 -8.62 -13.62
N ILE A 99 2.09 -7.71 -12.92
CA ILE A 99 1.11 -6.77 -13.49
C ILE A 99 1.77 -5.46 -13.95
N PHE A 100 2.78 -4.97 -13.22
CA PHE A 100 3.34 -3.62 -13.40
C PHE A 100 4.75 -3.57 -13.99
N ASP A 101 5.54 -4.64 -13.89
CA ASP A 101 6.82 -4.85 -14.61
C ASP A 101 6.48 -5.15 -16.08
N THR A 102 6.33 -4.08 -16.85
CA THR A 102 5.87 -4.13 -18.25
C THR A 102 7.01 -4.43 -19.22
N ASP A 103 8.25 -4.07 -18.86
CA ASP A 103 9.44 -4.33 -19.66
C ASP A 103 10.12 -5.68 -19.35
N ARG A 104 9.71 -6.34 -18.26
CA ARG A 104 10.22 -7.62 -17.74
C ARG A 104 11.66 -7.52 -17.24
N SER A 105 12.03 -6.37 -16.68
CA SER A 105 13.30 -6.14 -16.00
C SER A 105 13.45 -6.97 -14.72
N GLY A 106 12.33 -7.39 -14.10
CA GLY A 106 12.30 -8.02 -12.77
C GLY A 106 12.30 -7.01 -11.62
N THR A 107 12.28 -5.71 -11.92
CA THR A 107 12.11 -4.61 -10.97
C THR A 107 10.94 -3.72 -11.41
N ILE A 108 10.63 -2.67 -10.65
CA ILE A 108 9.59 -1.68 -10.98
C ILE A 108 10.25 -0.31 -11.09
N ASP A 109 10.22 0.29 -12.27
CA ASP A 109 10.74 1.66 -12.46
C ASP A 109 9.81 2.72 -11.85
N PHE A 110 10.22 4.00 -11.85
CA PHE A 110 9.38 5.06 -11.30
C PHE A 110 8.04 5.24 -12.03
N LYS A 111 7.99 5.04 -13.35
CA LYS A 111 6.78 5.20 -14.17
C LYS A 111 5.79 4.06 -13.90
N GLU A 112 6.28 2.85 -13.73
CA GLU A 112 5.50 1.67 -13.34
C GLU A 112 5.02 1.79 -11.89
N PHE A 113 5.86 2.31 -10.99
CA PHE A 113 5.49 2.60 -9.61
C PHE A 113 4.32 3.57 -9.48
N VAL A 114 4.21 4.60 -10.34
CA VAL A 114 3.03 5.50 -10.35
C VAL A 114 1.73 4.72 -10.60
N GLY A 115 1.76 3.74 -11.51
CA GLY A 115 0.62 2.84 -11.77
C GLY A 115 0.32 1.92 -10.59
N LEU A 116 1.35 1.27 -10.04
CA LEU A 116 1.27 0.37 -8.90
C LEU A 116 0.72 1.08 -7.65
N TRP A 117 1.23 2.28 -7.35
CA TRP A 117 0.80 3.08 -6.21
C TRP A 117 -0.68 3.46 -6.31
N LYS A 118 -1.11 3.93 -7.49
CA LYS A 118 -2.52 4.22 -7.75
C LYS A 118 -3.39 2.99 -7.54
N TYR A 119 -3.00 1.85 -8.11
CA TYR A 119 -3.73 0.59 -7.98
C TYR A 119 -3.87 0.14 -6.51
N ILE A 120 -2.79 0.22 -5.74
CA ILE A 120 -2.82 -0.07 -4.29
C ILE A 120 -3.76 0.91 -3.56
N SER A 121 -3.70 2.21 -3.88
CA SER A 121 -4.56 3.22 -3.24
C SER A 121 -6.05 3.03 -3.56
N ASP A 122 -6.38 2.74 -4.82
CA ASP A 122 -7.73 2.42 -5.26
C ASP A 122 -8.26 1.17 -4.52
N TRP A 123 -7.45 0.10 -4.42
CA TRP A 123 -7.79 -1.09 -3.65
C TRP A 123 -7.91 -0.84 -2.14
N GLN A 124 -7.10 0.05 -1.54
CA GLN A 124 -7.25 0.44 -0.13
C GLN A 124 -8.59 1.15 0.14
N ASN A 125 -9.16 1.84 -0.85
CA ASN A 125 -10.50 2.43 -0.72
C ASN A 125 -11.59 1.34 -0.76
N VAL A 126 -11.42 0.37 -1.66
CA VAL A 126 -12.34 -0.79 -1.78
C VAL A 126 -12.30 -1.66 -0.52
N PHE A 127 -11.11 -1.98 0.00
CA PHE A 127 -10.96 -2.79 1.22
C PHE A 127 -11.62 -2.13 2.44
N ARG A 128 -11.33 -0.84 2.69
CA ARG A 128 -11.93 -0.06 3.79
C ARG A 128 -13.44 0.16 3.65
N HIS A 129 -14.03 -0.12 2.49
CA HIS A 129 -15.49 -0.09 2.32
C HIS A 129 -16.15 -1.39 2.81
N PHE A 130 -15.44 -2.52 2.73
CA PHE A 130 -15.93 -3.84 3.13
C PHE A 130 -15.48 -4.29 4.52
N ASP A 131 -14.29 -3.90 4.97
CA ASP A 131 -13.81 -4.02 6.36
C ASP A 131 -14.60 -3.03 7.23
N ARG A 132 -15.76 -3.48 7.70
CA ARG A 132 -16.77 -2.64 8.37
C ARG A 132 -16.51 -2.47 9.85
N ASP A 133 -15.92 -3.47 10.49
CA ASP A 133 -15.56 -3.42 11.89
C ASP A 133 -14.19 -2.77 12.13
N GLY A 134 -13.40 -2.57 11.07
CA GLY A 134 -12.07 -1.98 11.13
C GLY A 134 -11.02 -2.93 11.69
N SER A 135 -11.24 -4.25 11.60
CA SER A 135 -10.32 -5.28 12.08
C SER A 135 -9.01 -5.35 11.29
N GLY A 136 -8.96 -4.75 10.09
CA GLY A 136 -7.81 -4.84 9.18
C GLY A 136 -7.77 -6.16 8.40
N SER A 137 -8.91 -6.89 8.37
CA SER A 137 -9.11 -8.17 7.69
C SER A 137 -10.54 -8.29 7.20
N ILE A 138 -10.77 -9.02 6.11
CA ILE A 138 -12.10 -9.31 5.58
C ILE A 138 -12.54 -10.70 6.06
N GLU A 139 -13.64 -10.76 6.81
CA GLU A 139 -14.28 -12.02 7.21
C GLU A 139 -15.27 -12.54 6.15
N GLY A 140 -15.69 -13.82 6.26
CA GLY A 140 -16.58 -14.45 5.27
C GLY A 140 -17.89 -13.72 4.95
N ARG A 141 -18.42 -12.89 5.87
CA ARG A 141 -19.60 -12.04 5.60
C ARG A 141 -19.26 -10.87 4.69
N GLU A 142 -18.19 -10.16 5.00
CA GLU A 142 -17.69 -9.02 4.24
C GLU A 142 -17.21 -9.46 2.86
N LEU A 143 -16.57 -10.63 2.77
CA LEU A 143 -16.22 -11.28 1.49
C LEU A 143 -17.46 -11.54 0.63
N ALA A 144 -18.54 -12.06 1.22
CA ALA A 144 -19.78 -12.32 0.50
C ALA A 144 -20.41 -11.03 -0.04
N GLU A 145 -20.39 -9.96 0.75
CA GLU A 145 -20.86 -8.64 0.33
C GLU A 145 -19.97 -8.03 -0.76
N ALA A 146 -18.64 -8.13 -0.64
CA ALA A 146 -17.69 -7.64 -1.63
C ALA A 146 -17.86 -8.34 -2.98
N MET A 147 -17.89 -9.67 -2.99
CA MET A 147 -18.07 -10.46 -4.22
C MET A 147 -19.40 -10.13 -4.89
N LYS A 148 -20.49 -10.01 -4.11
CA LYS A 148 -21.80 -9.60 -4.62
C LYS A 148 -21.80 -8.17 -5.18
N SER A 149 -21.11 -7.23 -4.52
CA SER A 149 -20.97 -5.84 -4.96
C SER A 149 -20.22 -5.72 -6.29
N PHE A 150 -19.20 -6.57 -6.50
CA PHE A 150 -18.49 -6.70 -7.79
C PHE A 150 -19.29 -7.45 -8.87
N GLY A 151 -20.51 -7.92 -8.58
CA GLY A 151 -21.37 -8.66 -9.51
C GLY A 151 -21.16 -10.18 -9.53
N TYR A 152 -20.32 -10.73 -8.65
CA TYR A 152 -20.07 -12.17 -8.56
C TYR A 152 -21.04 -12.85 -7.58
N ASN A 153 -21.98 -13.64 -8.10
CA ASN A 153 -22.92 -14.42 -7.29
C ASN A 153 -22.32 -15.78 -6.87
N LEU A 154 -21.29 -15.75 -6.02
CA LEU A 154 -20.62 -16.96 -5.53
C LEU A 154 -21.47 -17.67 -4.46
N SER A 155 -21.53 -19.01 -4.52
CA SER A 155 -22.23 -19.80 -3.51
C SER A 155 -21.47 -19.79 -2.17
N PRO A 156 -22.15 -20.02 -1.02
CA PRO A 156 -21.50 -20.07 0.28
C PRO A 156 -20.32 -21.06 0.34
N ALA A 157 -20.42 -22.20 -0.34
CA ALA A 157 -19.34 -23.18 -0.41
C ALA A 157 -18.09 -22.64 -1.14
N ILE A 158 -18.27 -21.88 -2.23
CA ILE A 158 -17.14 -21.23 -2.93
C ILE A 158 -16.56 -20.10 -2.09
N LEU A 159 -17.39 -19.30 -1.41
CA LEU A 159 -16.92 -18.25 -0.50
C LEU A 159 -16.07 -18.84 0.64
N THR A 160 -16.49 -19.94 1.27
CA THR A 160 -15.68 -20.66 2.27
C THR A 160 -14.38 -21.22 1.68
N LEU A 161 -14.33 -21.62 0.40
CA LEU A 161 -13.08 -22.05 -0.24
C LEU A 161 -12.13 -20.87 -0.51
N VAL A 162 -12.65 -19.72 -0.94
CA VAL A 162 -11.88 -18.47 -1.12
C VAL A 162 -11.31 -18.02 0.24
N GLU A 163 -12.17 -17.93 1.27
CA GLU A 163 -11.77 -17.59 2.64
C GLU A 163 -10.67 -18.55 3.15
N ARG A 164 -10.86 -19.87 3.06
CA ARG A 164 -9.84 -20.84 3.49
C ARG A 164 -8.55 -20.82 2.68
N LYS A 165 -8.59 -20.41 1.41
CA LYS A 165 -7.40 -20.29 0.55
C LYS A 165 -6.59 -19.01 0.84
N TYR A 166 -7.27 -17.92 1.21
CA TYR A 166 -6.66 -16.59 1.36
C TYR A 166 -6.67 -16.03 2.79
N ALA A 167 -7.22 -16.73 3.78
CA ALA A 167 -7.08 -16.36 5.17
C ALA A 167 -5.60 -16.33 5.58
N SER A 168 -5.24 -15.38 6.44
CA SER A 168 -3.94 -15.41 7.11
C SER A 168 -3.88 -16.56 8.12
N ALA A 169 -2.69 -17.15 8.29
CA ALA A 169 -2.51 -18.25 9.21
C ALA A 169 -2.83 -17.83 10.66
N ILE A 170 -3.54 -18.67 11.40
CA ILE A 170 -3.91 -18.39 12.79
C ILE A 170 -2.65 -18.36 13.66
N THR A 171 -2.23 -17.16 14.07
CA THR A 171 -1.18 -16.96 15.08
C THR A 171 -1.71 -17.38 16.45
N THR A 172 -1.13 -18.43 17.02
CA THR A 172 -1.54 -18.99 18.32
C THR A 172 -1.33 -18.01 19.47
N GLY A 173 -2.41 -17.63 20.16
CA GLY A 173 -2.38 -17.00 21.49
C GLY A 173 -2.76 -15.52 21.51
N TYR A 174 -2.05 -14.68 20.76
CA TYR A 174 -2.36 -13.25 20.62
C TYR A 174 -2.05 -12.80 19.19
N GLY A 175 -3.08 -12.38 18.46
CA GLY A 175 -2.98 -11.87 17.10
C GLY A 175 -4.31 -11.29 16.64
N PRO A 176 -4.34 -10.59 15.48
CA PRO A 176 -5.58 -10.13 14.87
C PRO A 176 -6.53 -11.31 14.59
N PRO A 177 -7.86 -11.07 14.53
CA PRO A 177 -8.83 -12.11 14.25
C PRO A 177 -8.54 -12.82 12.90
N PRO A 178 -8.94 -14.09 12.75
CA PRO A 178 -8.74 -14.82 11.51
C PRO A 178 -9.57 -14.21 10.38
N GLY A 179 -8.93 -13.88 9.27
CA GLY A 179 -9.57 -13.28 8.12
C GLY A 179 -8.59 -13.08 6.96
N ILE A 180 -9.07 -12.50 5.86
CA ILE A 180 -8.29 -12.23 4.66
C ILE A 180 -7.67 -10.83 4.79
N THR A 181 -6.34 -10.73 4.87
CA THR A 181 -5.64 -9.43 4.90
C THR A 181 -5.76 -8.68 3.58
N PHE A 182 -5.52 -7.36 3.60
CA PHE A 182 -5.63 -6.49 2.43
C PHE A 182 -4.96 -7.06 1.16
N ASP A 183 -3.68 -7.40 1.27
CA ASP A 183 -2.91 -7.99 0.19
C ASP A 183 -3.52 -9.29 -0.36
N ARG A 184 -3.99 -10.17 0.53
CA ARG A 184 -4.60 -11.46 0.18
C ARG A 184 -6.00 -11.27 -0.41
N PHE A 185 -6.72 -10.23 -0.01
CA PHE A 185 -8.02 -9.86 -0.57
C PHE A 185 -7.88 -9.32 -2.01
N VAL A 186 -6.88 -8.46 -2.27
CA VAL A 186 -6.55 -8.02 -3.64
C VAL A 186 -6.23 -9.22 -4.51
N ARG A 187 -5.35 -10.13 -4.05
CA ARG A 187 -5.03 -11.37 -4.79
C ARG A 187 -6.26 -12.25 -5.01
N ALA A 188 -7.10 -12.46 -4.00
CA ALA A 188 -8.34 -13.23 -4.13
C ALA A 188 -9.27 -12.64 -5.20
N CYS A 189 -9.45 -11.31 -5.22
CA CYS A 189 -10.31 -10.64 -6.20
C CYS A 189 -9.76 -10.73 -7.63
N VAL A 190 -8.44 -10.58 -7.82
CA VAL A 190 -7.80 -10.74 -9.13
C VAL A 190 -7.99 -12.18 -9.65
N VAL A 191 -7.83 -13.18 -8.79
CA VAL A 191 -8.04 -14.60 -9.17
C VAL A 191 -9.50 -14.88 -9.50
N VAL A 192 -10.46 -14.42 -8.68
CA VAL A 192 -11.89 -14.57 -8.97
C VAL A 192 -12.24 -13.92 -10.31
N LYS A 193 -11.81 -12.67 -10.54
CA LYS A 193 -12.00 -11.97 -11.82
C LYS A 193 -11.43 -12.76 -12.99
N THR A 194 -10.17 -13.20 -12.89
CA THR A 194 -9.46 -13.88 -14.00
C THR A 194 -10.10 -15.22 -14.35
N LEU A 195 -10.52 -15.99 -13.33
CA LEU A 195 -11.25 -17.25 -13.53
C LEU A 195 -12.65 -17.01 -14.09
N THR A 196 -13.40 -16.02 -13.58
CA THR A 196 -14.73 -15.67 -14.10
C THR A 196 -14.68 -15.19 -15.55
N GLU A 197 -13.75 -14.31 -15.91
CA GLU A 197 -13.57 -13.85 -17.29
C GLU A 197 -13.14 -14.99 -18.22
N SER A 198 -12.35 -15.94 -17.73
CA SER A 198 -11.96 -17.12 -18.52
C SER A 198 -13.11 -18.10 -18.71
N PHE A 199 -13.93 -18.30 -17.68
CA PHE A 199 -15.17 -19.07 -17.77
C PHE A 199 -16.14 -18.43 -18.76
N GLN A 200 -16.41 -17.12 -18.64
CA GLN A 200 -17.30 -16.37 -19.53
C GLN A 200 -16.83 -16.33 -21.00
N ARG A 201 -15.53 -16.52 -21.27
CA ARG A 201 -15.01 -16.70 -22.64
C ARG A 201 -15.29 -18.09 -23.22
N ALA A 202 -15.50 -19.09 -22.36
CA ALA A 202 -15.84 -20.46 -22.76
C ALA A 202 -17.36 -20.71 -22.77
N ASP A 203 -18.11 -20.02 -21.90
CA ASP A 203 -19.57 -20.03 -21.79
C ASP A 203 -20.20 -19.15 -22.90
N THR A 204 -20.21 -19.69 -24.13
CA THR A 204 -20.60 -18.94 -25.33
C THR A 204 -22.10 -18.63 -25.42
N ASP A 205 -22.93 -19.47 -24.80
CA ASP A 205 -24.39 -19.40 -24.77
C ASP A 205 -24.94 -18.82 -23.45
N ARG A 206 -24.10 -18.62 -22.44
CA ARG A 206 -24.39 -17.95 -21.16
C ARG A 206 -25.40 -18.71 -20.29
N ASP A 207 -25.35 -20.04 -20.34
CA ASP A 207 -26.20 -20.90 -19.52
C ASP A 207 -25.58 -21.23 -18.14
N GLY A 208 -24.31 -20.86 -17.94
CA GLY A 208 -23.55 -21.14 -16.72
C GLY A 208 -22.83 -22.49 -16.70
N TRP A 209 -22.74 -23.18 -17.85
CA TRP A 209 -22.03 -24.45 -18.03
C TRP A 209 -21.01 -24.35 -19.16
N VAL A 210 -19.93 -25.14 -19.05
CA VAL A 210 -18.90 -25.24 -20.08
C VAL A 210 -18.43 -26.68 -20.23
N GLN A 211 -18.23 -27.13 -21.46
CA GLN A 211 -17.54 -28.37 -21.75
C GLN A 211 -16.10 -28.08 -22.15
N LEU A 212 -15.15 -28.38 -21.26
CA LEU A 212 -13.73 -28.16 -21.47
C LEU A 212 -12.98 -29.49 -21.64
N SER A 213 -12.01 -29.53 -22.55
CA SER A 213 -10.96 -30.55 -22.53
C SER A 213 -10.05 -30.36 -21.32
N TYR A 214 -9.30 -31.39 -20.94
CA TYR A 214 -8.32 -31.30 -19.86
C TYR A 214 -7.28 -30.20 -20.12
N GLU A 215 -6.78 -30.07 -21.34
CA GLU A 215 -5.82 -29.02 -21.70
C GLU A 215 -6.43 -27.61 -21.61
N GLN A 216 -7.70 -27.44 -21.99
CA GLN A 216 -8.41 -26.16 -21.85
C GLN A 216 -8.62 -25.79 -20.37
N PHE A 217 -8.99 -26.76 -19.54
CA PHE A 217 -9.11 -26.59 -18.09
C PHE A 217 -7.76 -26.23 -17.43
N MET A 218 -6.69 -26.95 -17.78
CA MET A 218 -5.33 -26.64 -17.28
C MET A 218 -4.87 -25.25 -17.75
N SER A 219 -5.10 -24.90 -19.02
CA SER A 219 -4.76 -23.56 -19.54
C SER A 219 -5.54 -22.45 -18.83
N MET A 220 -6.84 -22.67 -18.57
CA MET A 220 -7.70 -21.73 -17.85
C MET A 220 -7.25 -21.53 -16.40
N THR A 221 -6.86 -22.59 -15.72
CA THR A 221 -6.49 -22.54 -14.30
C THR A 221 -5.07 -22.02 -14.08
N LEU A 222 -4.12 -22.35 -14.95
CA LEU A 222 -2.73 -21.85 -14.87
C LEU A 222 -2.55 -20.41 -15.37
N ALA A 223 -3.54 -19.85 -16.08
CA ALA A 223 -3.55 -18.44 -16.47
C ALA A 223 -4.00 -17.50 -15.34
N ALA A 224 -4.55 -18.02 -14.23
CA ALA A 224 -4.85 -17.24 -13.04
C ALA A 224 -3.58 -17.07 -12.18
N PRO A 225 -3.35 -15.88 -11.59
CA PRO A 225 -2.16 -15.58 -10.78
C PRO A 225 -2.22 -16.09 -9.33
#